data_AF-A0A0E2BAH2-F1
#
_entry.id   AF-A0A0E2BAH2-F1
#
_cell.length_a   1.000
_cell.length_b   1.000
_cell.length_c   1.000
_cell.angle_alpha   90.00
_cell.angle_beta   90.00
_cell.angle_gamma   90.00
#
_symmetry.space_group_name_H-M   'P 1'
#
loop_
_entity.id
_entity.type
_entity.pdbx_description
1 polymer ?
#
loop_
_entity_poly.entity_id
_entity_poly.type
_entity_poly.pdbx_seq_one_letter_code
_entity_poly.pdbx_strand_id
1 'polypeptide(L)'
;MATYRVKGKYASEVEKYCIDTFGMQPLQEICCIWEPMPNSKGERYGSLKSGWNGFYYTIYMGADSSVSAHGRKGWPEIDWFIVTVELPLEHP
;
A
#
# COMPACT_ATOMS: atom_id res chain seq x y z
N MET A 1 11.63 8.14 -5.28
CA MET A 1 10.39 7.34 -5.25
C MET A 1 10.46 6.28 -6.34
N ALA A 2 10.09 5.04 -6.03
CA ALA A 2 9.88 3.97 -7.01
C ALA A 2 8.43 3.47 -6.93
N THR A 3 7.84 3.11 -8.06
CA THR A 3 6.46 2.59 -8.11
C THR A 3 6.40 1.27 -8.88
N TYR A 4 5.56 0.36 -8.41
CA TYR A 4 5.36 -0.96 -8.97
C TYR A 4 3.89 -1.20 -9.21
N ARG A 5 3.54 -1.66 -10.41
CA ARG A 5 2.17 -1.99 -10.78
C ARG A 5 1.85 -3.43 -10.43
N VAL A 6 0.72 -3.63 -9.76
CA VAL A 6 0.19 -4.92 -9.34
C VAL A 6 -1.16 -5.11 -10.02
N LYS A 7 -1.33 -6.19 -10.78
CA LYS A 7 -2.64 -6.52 -11.33
C LYS A 7 -3.62 -6.81 -10.20
N GLY A 8 -4.86 -6.35 -10.33
CA GLY A 8 -5.90 -6.51 -9.33
C GLY A 8 -6.08 -7.95 -8.81
N LYS A 9 -5.93 -8.95 -9.69
CA LYS A 9 -5.98 -10.38 -9.31
C LYS A 9 -4.91 -10.84 -8.32
N TYR A 10 -3.86 -10.05 -8.09
CA TYR A 10 -2.77 -10.32 -7.14
C TYR A 10 -2.76 -9.35 -5.96
N ALA A 11 -3.72 -8.42 -5.90
CA ALA A 11 -3.70 -7.33 -4.93
C ALA A 11 -3.82 -7.86 -3.50
N SER A 12 -4.58 -8.92 -3.26
CA SER A 12 -4.73 -9.52 -1.93
C SER A 12 -3.43 -10.13 -1.43
N GLU A 13 -2.70 -10.84 -2.29
CA GLU A 13 -1.42 -11.45 -1.91
C GLU A 13 -0.34 -10.39 -1.67
N VAL A 14 -0.30 -9.34 -2.49
CA VAL A 14 0.68 -8.26 -2.34
C VAL A 14 0.37 -7.41 -1.11
N GLU A 15 -0.89 -7.07 -0.86
CA GLU A 15 -1.27 -6.36 0.36
C GLU A 15 -0.84 -7.16 1.60
N LYS A 16 -1.15 -8.47 1.62
CA LYS A 16 -0.73 -9.34 2.72
C LYS A 16 0.78 -9.34 2.90
N TYR A 17 1.55 -9.44 1.82
CA TYR A 17 3.01 -9.34 1.88
C TYR A 17 3.47 -7.99 2.47
N CYS A 18 2.84 -6.88 2.08
CA CYS A 18 3.17 -5.56 2.62
C CYS A 18 2.82 -5.41 4.11
N ILE A 19 1.70 -6.00 4.55
CA ILE A 19 1.30 -6.06 5.96
C ILE A 19 2.33 -6.89 6.74
N ASP A 20 2.54 -8.15 6.34
CA ASP A 20 3.33 -9.12 7.09
C ASP A 20 4.82 -8.74 7.14
N THR A 21 5.35 -8.16 6.06
CA THR A 21 6.79 -7.87 5.92
C THR A 21 7.16 -6.47 6.41
N PHE A 22 6.30 -5.46 6.15
CA PHE A 22 6.63 -4.06 6.39
C PHE A 22 5.76 -3.40 7.46
N GLY A 23 4.71 -4.07 7.96
CA GLY A 23 3.80 -3.51 8.95
C GLY A 23 2.81 -2.49 8.38
N MET A 24 2.57 -2.51 7.05
CA MET A 24 1.56 -1.65 6.43
C MET A 24 0.17 -1.96 7.01
N GLN A 25 -0.68 -0.93 7.20
CA GLN A 25 -2.07 -1.17 7.57
C GLN A 25 -2.89 -1.68 6.36
N PRO A 26 -3.94 -2.50 6.59
CA PRO A 26 -4.77 -2.99 5.49
C PRO A 26 -5.45 -1.84 4.74
N LEU A 27 -5.62 -2.02 3.43
CA LEU A 27 -6.34 -1.09 2.58
C LEU A 27 -7.82 -1.05 2.97
N GLN A 28 -8.35 0.16 3.01
CA GLN A 28 -9.78 0.43 3.17
C GLN A 28 -10.30 1.13 1.91
N GLU A 29 -11.54 0.83 1.56
CA GLU A 29 -12.26 1.52 0.49
C GLU A 29 -12.80 2.83 1.06
N ILE A 30 -12.32 3.96 0.54
CA ILE A 30 -12.72 5.30 0.97
C ILE A 30 -13.22 6.05 -0.25
N CYS A 31 -14.54 6.25 -0.34
CA CYS A 31 -15.25 6.67 -1.56
C CYS A 31 -14.97 5.73 -2.73
N CYS A 32 -13.81 5.93 -3.33
CA CYS A 32 -13.47 5.66 -4.70
C CYS A 32 -11.97 5.34 -4.82
N ILE A 33 -11.27 5.19 -3.70
CA ILE A 33 -9.87 4.82 -3.63
C ILE A 33 -9.67 3.70 -2.61
N TRP A 34 -8.60 2.94 -2.81
CA TRP A 34 -8.05 1.99 -1.86
C TRP A 34 -6.77 2.56 -1.30
N GLU A 35 -6.73 2.77 0.01
CA GLU A 35 -5.55 3.27 0.70
C GLU A 35 -5.44 2.67 2.10
N PRO A 36 -4.22 2.49 2.66
CA PRO A 36 -4.05 2.03 4.02
C PRO A 36 -4.61 3.10 4.96
N MET A 37 -5.25 2.73 6.07
CA MET A 37 -5.75 3.70 7.04
C MET A 37 -4.94 3.67 8.34
N PRO A 38 -4.72 4.84 8.98
CA PRO A 38 -3.96 4.89 10.22
C PRO A 38 -4.64 4.07 11.31
N ASN A 39 -3.86 3.30 12.06
CA ASN A 39 -4.32 2.62 13.27
C ASN A 39 -4.46 3.60 14.45
N SER A 40 -4.81 3.10 15.63
CA SER A 40 -4.96 3.92 16.84
C SER A 40 -3.67 4.63 17.30
N LYS A 41 -2.51 4.23 16.79
CA LYS A 41 -1.21 4.87 17.04
C LYS A 41 -0.81 5.85 15.93
N GLY A 42 -1.65 6.03 14.91
CA GLY A 42 -1.35 6.86 13.74
C GLY A 42 -0.45 6.18 12.69
N GLU A 43 -0.06 4.91 12.89
CA GLU A 43 0.75 4.17 11.94
C GLU A 43 -0.11 3.74 10.76
N ARG A 44 0.37 3.99 9.54
CA ARG A 44 -0.39 3.79 8.31
C ARG A 44 0.39 2.99 7.27
N TYR A 45 1.59 3.45 6.97
CA TYR A 45 2.47 2.88 5.96
C TYR A 45 3.41 1.84 6.55
N GLY A 46 3.90 0.94 5.70
CA GLY A 46 4.96 0.01 6.06
C GLY A 46 6.32 0.69 6.10
N SER A 47 7.27 0.08 6.81
CA SER A 47 8.65 0.56 6.90
C SER A 47 9.66 -0.54 6.58
N LEU A 48 10.75 -0.17 5.92
CA LEU A 48 11.88 -1.07 5.66
C LEU A 48 13.19 -0.35 5.99
N LYS A 49 13.95 -0.90 6.93
CA LYS A 49 15.28 -0.39 7.25
C LYS A 49 16.29 -0.83 6.19
N SER A 50 16.94 0.14 5.56
CA SER A 50 18.05 -0.07 4.62
C SER A 50 19.28 -0.61 5.35
N GLY A 51 19.79 -1.75 4.89
CA GLY A 51 21.01 -2.36 5.45
C GLY A 51 22.29 -1.60 5.10
N TRP A 52 22.29 -0.76 4.05
CA TRP A 52 23.50 -0.11 3.55
C TRP A 52 23.79 1.26 4.20
N ASN A 53 22.75 2.02 4.54
CA ASN A 53 22.87 3.41 5.01
C ASN A 53 22.00 3.74 6.22
N GLY A 54 21.28 2.76 6.77
CA GLY A 54 20.44 2.94 7.96
C GLY A 54 19.17 3.76 7.75
N PHE A 55 18.87 4.21 6.53
CA PHE A 55 17.62 4.91 6.22
C PHE A 55 16.40 3.98 6.33
N TYR A 56 15.23 4.57 6.55
CA TYR A 56 13.96 3.86 6.49
C TYR A 56 13.24 4.23 5.20
N TYR A 57 12.86 3.22 4.43
CA TYR A 57 11.94 3.38 3.32
C TYR A 57 10.51 3.26 3.82
N THR A 58 9.64 4.12 3.32
CA THR A 58 8.19 4.03 3.48
C THR A 58 7.62 3.21 2.33
N ILE A 59 6.77 2.24 2.66
CA ILE A 59 6.10 1.36 1.69
C ILE A 59 4.59 1.52 1.85
N TYR A 60 3.90 1.81 0.77
CA TYR A 60 2.44 1.80 0.78
C TYR A 60 1.88 1.30 -0.56
N MET A 61 0.66 0.78 -0.51
CA MET A 61 -0.07 0.30 -1.66
C MET A 61 -1.37 1.09 -1.79
N GLY A 62 -1.86 1.31 -3.00
CA GLY A 62 -3.18 1.89 -3.21
C GLY A 62 -3.66 1.76 -4.63
N ALA A 63 -4.91 2.14 -4.87
CA ALA A 63 -5.50 2.19 -6.20
C ALA A 63 -6.64 3.20 -6.25
N ASP A 64 -6.86 3.80 -7.41
CA ASP A 64 -8.17 4.37 -7.70
C ASP A 64 -9.13 3.21 -7.99
N SER A 65 -10.27 3.20 -7.31
CA SER A 65 -11.33 2.23 -7.54
C SER A 65 -12.26 2.76 -8.62
N SER A 66 -12.52 1.95 -9.64
CA SER A 66 -13.69 2.20 -10.49
C SER A 66 -14.96 2.00 -9.64
N VAL A 67 -16.00 2.78 -9.95
CA VAL A 67 -17.31 2.72 -9.25
C VAL A 67 -17.93 1.32 -9.26
N SER A 68 -17.48 0.41 -10.14
CA SER A 68 -17.97 -0.96 -10.23
C SER A 68 -17.32 -1.94 -9.25
N ALA A 69 -16.12 -1.67 -8.74
CA ALA A 69 -15.33 -2.62 -7.94
C ALA A 69 -15.57 -2.44 -6.43
N HIS A 70 -16.81 -2.66 -5.97
CA HIS A 70 -17.14 -2.55 -4.55
C HIS A 70 -16.58 -3.70 -3.73
N GLY A 71 -15.86 -3.35 -2.66
CA GLY A 71 -15.23 -4.28 -1.75
C GLY A 71 -14.11 -5.11 -2.38
N ARG A 72 -13.48 -5.95 -1.54
CA ARG A 72 -12.31 -6.76 -1.92
C ARG A 72 -12.58 -7.79 -3.01
N LYS A 73 -13.85 -8.18 -3.22
CA LYS A 73 -14.24 -9.09 -4.31
C LYS A 73 -14.09 -8.47 -5.69
N GLY A 74 -14.16 -7.13 -5.79
CA GLY A 74 -13.97 -6.38 -7.02
C GLY A 74 -12.51 -6.12 -7.38
N TRP A 75 -11.55 -6.45 -6.51
CA TRP A 75 -10.13 -6.22 -6.77
C TRP A 75 -9.62 -6.81 -8.08
N PRO A 76 -10.03 -8.00 -8.55
CA PRO A 76 -9.62 -8.52 -9.84
C PRO A 76 -9.99 -7.64 -11.05
N GLU A 77 -11.01 -6.77 -10.91
CA GLU A 77 -11.48 -5.86 -11.96
C GLU A 77 -10.70 -4.54 -12.00
N ILE A 78 -9.98 -4.21 -10.93
CA ILE A 78 -9.12 -3.03 -10.88
C ILE A 78 -7.85 -3.32 -11.69
N ASP A 79 -7.62 -2.48 -12.70
CA ASP A 79 -6.51 -2.67 -13.65
C ASP A 79 -5.16 -2.73 -12.94
N TRP A 80 -4.93 -1.80 -12.01
CA TRP A 80 -3.66 -1.63 -11.32
C TRP A 80 -3.85 -1.14 -9.89
N PHE A 81 -3.23 -1.85 -8.97
CA PHE A 81 -2.78 -1.29 -7.71
C PHE A 81 -1.34 -0.84 -7.85
N ILE A 82 -0.98 0.21 -7.14
CA ILE A 82 0.36 0.81 -7.15
C ILE A 82 0.99 0.59 -5.78
N VAL A 83 2.13 -0.09 -5.75
CA VAL A 83 3.01 -0.12 -4.58
C VAL A 83 4.06 0.96 -4.76
N THR A 84 4.14 1.87 -3.80
CA THR A 84 5.11 2.95 -3.76
C THR A 84 6.14 2.67 -2.68
N VAL A 85 7.41 2.81 -3.06
CA VAL A 85 8.56 2.80 -2.15
C VAL A 85 9.20 4.17 -2.17
N GLU A 86 9.22 4.81 -1.01
CA GLU A 86 9.68 6.18 -0.84
C GLU A 86 10.81 6.23 0.20
N LEU A 87 11.85 7.00 -0.10
CA LEU A 87 12.85 7.40 0.88
C LEU A 87 12.49 8.83 1.31
N PRO A 88 11.92 9.04 2.51
CA PRO A 88 11.67 10.38 3.00
C PRO A 88 13.01 11.10 3.20
N LEU A 89 13.18 12.24 2.52
CA LEU A 89 14.39 13.07 2.61
C LEU A 89 14.37 13.96 3.87
N GLU A 90 13.20 14.17 4.45
CA GLU A 90 12.97 14.88 5.71
C GLU A 90 12.16 13.97 6.65
N HIS A 91 12.58 13.85 7.90
CA HIS A 91 11.77 13.23 8.96
C HIS A 91 10.93 14.34 9.61
N PRO A 92 9.61 14.16 9.80
CA PRO A 92 8.79 15.12 10.54
C PRO A 92 9.22 15.25 12.01
#